data_AF-A0AA41MR96-F1
#
_entry.id   AF-A0AA41MR96-F1
#
_cell.length_a   1.000
_cell.length_b   1.000
_cell.length_c   1.000
_cell.angle_alpha   90.00
_cell.angle_beta   90.00
_cell.angle_gamma   90.00
#
_symmetry.space_group_name_H-M   'P 1'
#
loop_
_entity.id
_entity.type
_entity.pdbx_description
1 polymer ?
#
loop_
_entity_poly.entity_id
_entity_poly.type
_entity_poly.pdbx_seq_one_letter_code
_entity_poly.pdbx_strand_id
1 'polypeptide(L)' 'MPFSSARLGNIVLLKSLPVLRTKHVKHEQAEIVSKVGKIIDPVTGKPCARTTYLEGSVGLETTHLTRTPELDISSSL' A
#
# COMPACT_ATOMS: atom_id res chain seq x y z
N MET A 1 -20.71 -5.32 -9.43
CA MET A 1 -19.38 -5.52 -10.05
C MET A 1 -18.34 -5.38 -8.96
N PRO A 2 -17.56 -6.41 -8.59
CA PRO A 2 -16.55 -6.24 -7.54
C PRO A 2 -15.53 -5.20 -8.00
N PHE A 3 -15.30 -4.21 -7.15
CA PHE A 3 -14.50 -3.02 -7.40
C PHE A 3 -13.04 -3.39 -7.71
N SER A 4 -12.65 -3.45 -8.98
CA SER A 4 -11.24 -3.60 -9.37
C SER A 4 -10.52 -2.27 -9.16
N SER A 5 -10.11 -1.98 -7.93
CA SER A 5 -9.30 -0.81 -7.58
C SER A 5 -7.87 -0.88 -8.13
N ALA A 6 -7.47 -2.03 -8.71
CA ALA A 6 -6.17 -2.24 -9.33
C ALA A 6 -6.10 -1.62 -10.74
N ARG A 7 -5.30 -0.56 -10.86
CA ARG A 7 -4.88 0.03 -12.13
C ARG A 7 -3.52 -0.54 -12.53
N LEU A 8 -3.25 -0.64 -13.84
CA LEU A 8 -1.93 -0.99 -14.34
C LEU A 8 -0.87 -0.05 -13.76
N GLY A 9 0.23 -0.62 -13.25
CA GLY A 9 1.31 0.12 -12.60
C GLY A 9 1.14 0.32 -11.09
N ASN A 10 0.01 -0.09 -10.49
CA ASN A 10 -0.07 -0.17 -9.04
C ASN A 10 0.82 -1.29 -8.49
N ILE A 11 1.36 -1.08 -7.30
CA ILE A 11 2.04 -2.10 -6.52
C ILE A 11 1.02 -2.64 -5.53
N VAL A 12 0.79 -3.96 -5.55
CA VAL A 12 -0.25 -4.62 -4.75
C VAL A 12 0.33 -5.77 -3.93
N LEU A 13 -0.26 -5.99 -2.76
CA LEU A 13 0.02 -7.16 -1.93
C LEU A 13 -0.97 -8.28 -2.28
N LEU A 14 -0.43 -9.43 -2.65
CA LEU A 14 -1.21 -10.64 -2.92
C LEU A 14 -1.17 -11.56 -1.71
N LYS A 15 -2.35 -11.99 -1.26
CA LYS A 15 -2.51 -13.02 -0.23
C LYS A 15 -2.87 -14.34 -0.89
N SER A 16 -2.24 -15.42 -0.48
CA SER A 16 -2.61 -16.76 -0.94
C SER A 16 -4.01 -17.11 -0.48
N LEU A 17 -4.78 -17.74 -1.37
CA LEU A 17 -6.08 -18.29 -1.01
C LEU A 17 -5.88 -19.66 -0.35
N PRO A 18 -6.63 -19.98 0.72
CA PRO A 18 -6.55 -21.30 1.35
C PRO A 18 -7.05 -22.41 0.41
N VAL A 19 -7.94 -22.07 -0.53
CA VAL A 19 -8.48 -22.98 -1.55
C VAL A 19 -8.36 -22.30 -2.91
N LEU A 20 -7.89 -23.04 -3.91
CA LEU A 20 -7.78 -22.52 -5.29
C LEU A 20 -9.19 -22.26 -5.83
N ARG A 21 -9.43 -21.02 -6.31
CA ARG A 21 -10.71 -20.67 -6.94
C ARG A 21 -10.82 -21.26 -8.34
N THR A 22 -9.75 -21.18 -9.12
CA THR A 22 -9.64 -21.73 -10.48
C THR A 22 -8.21 -22.19 -10.73
N LYS A 23 -7.94 -22.80 -11.90
CA LYS A 23 -6.60 -23.30 -12.29
C LYS A 23 -5.47 -22.28 -12.08
N HIS A 24 -5.72 -21.00 -12.38
CA HIS A 24 -4.69 -19.95 -12.34
C HIS A 24 -4.88 -18.96 -11.19
N VAL A 25 -6.04 -18.95 -10.52
CA VAL A 25 -6.34 -18.00 -9.43
C VAL A 25 -6.03 -18.66 -8.09
N LYS A 26 -4.79 -18.46 -7.64
CA LYS A 26 -4.25 -18.95 -6.37
C LYS A 26 -4.15 -17.86 -5.29
N HIS A 27 -4.24 -16.60 -5.69
CA HIS A 27 -4.06 -15.45 -4.82
C HIS A 27 -5.24 -14.49 -4.97
N GLU A 28 -5.47 -13.73 -3.91
CA GLU A 28 -6.39 -12.61 -3.84
C GLU A 28 -5.62 -11.33 -3.55
N GLN A 29 -6.09 -10.20 -4.09
CA GLN A 29 -5.53 -8.90 -3.79
C GLN A 29 -5.96 -8.49 -2.38
N ALA A 30 -4.99 -8.39 -1.47
CA ALA A 30 -5.24 -7.95 -0.10
C ALA A 30 -5.28 -6.42 -0.01
N GLU A 31 -4.26 -5.75 -0.56
CA GLU A 31 -4.10 -4.30 -0.42
C GLU A 31 -3.33 -3.70 -1.62
N ILE A 32 -3.55 -2.41 -1.89
CA ILE A 32 -2.72 -1.62 -2.81
C ILE A 32 -1.68 -0.88 -1.98
N VAL A 33 -0.44 -1.36 -2.00
CA VAL A 33 0.68 -0.77 -1.25
C VAL A 33 1.08 0.59 -1.85
N SER A 34 1.00 0.73 -3.18
CA SER A 34 1.27 2.01 -3.82
C SER A 34 0.42 2.20 -5.06
N LYS A 35 -0.27 3.33 -5.12
CA LYS A 35 -1.08 3.72 -6.27
C LYS A 35 -0.25 4.52 -7.26
N VAL A 36 -0.25 4.09 -8.53
CA VAL A 36 0.49 4.80 -9.59
C VAL A 36 0.03 6.26 -9.67
N GLY A 37 0.99 7.19 -9.68
CA GLY A 37 0.75 8.63 -9.70
C GLY A 37 0.27 9.26 -8.38
N LYS A 38 0.02 8.45 -7.33
CA LYS A 38 -0.37 8.89 -5.99
C LYS A 38 0.32 8.02 -4.94
N ILE A 39 1.65 8.11 -4.89
CA ILE A 39 2.47 7.37 -3.92
C ILE A 39 2.44 8.12 -2.60
N ILE A 40 2.19 7.39 -1.51
CA ILE A 40 2.33 7.89 -0.15
C ILE A 40 3.56 7.20 0.43
N ASP A 41 4.46 7.98 1.01
CA ASP A 41 5.62 7.43 1.71
C ASP A 41 5.14 6.67 2.97
N PRO A 42 5.43 5.37 3.10
CA PRO A 42 4.99 4.60 4.26
C PRO A 42 5.66 5.05 5.57
N VAL A 43 6.82 5.72 5.51
CA VAL A 43 7.54 6.18 6.71
C VAL A 43 6.94 7.48 7.25
N THR A 44 6.62 8.43 6.37
CA THR A 44 6.15 9.76 6.76
C THR A 44 4.66 10.01 6.57
N GLY A 45 3.97 9.13 5.83
CA GLY A 45 2.57 9.32 5.45
C GLY A 45 2.33 10.47 4.46
N LYS A 46 3.39 11.07 3.90
CA LYS A 46 3.28 12.22 3.00
C LYS A 46 3.20 11.77 1.53
N PRO A 47 2.40 12.46 0.70
CA PRO A 47 2.39 12.20 -0.73
C PRO A 47 3.75 12.54 -1.33
N CYS A 48 4.27 11.63 -2.16
CA CYS A 48 5.55 11.78 -2.81
C CYS A 48 5.45 11.53 -4.32
N ALA A 49 6.25 12.27 -5.07
CA ALA A 49 6.48 12.04 -6.48
C ALA A 49 7.98 11.78 -6.66
N ARG A 50 8.32 10.55 -7.05
CA ARG A 50 9.73 10.11 -7.18
C ARG A 50 10.45 10.26 -5.83
N THR A 51 11.49 11.10 -5.77
CA THR A 51 12.33 11.32 -4.59
C THR A 51 11.97 12.62 -3.86
N THR A 52 10.90 13.30 -4.28
CA THR A 52 10.51 14.60 -3.73
C THR A 52 9.14 14.49 -3.07
N TYR A 53 9.01 15.04 -1.86
CA TYR A 53 7.72 15.18 -1.21
C TYR A 53 6.89 16.24 -1.91
N LEU A 54 5.61 15.95 -2.14
CA LEU A 54 4.65 16.94 -2.61
C LEU A 54 4.23 17.75 -1.39
N GLU A 55 4.82 18.93 -1.21
CA GLU A 55 4.45 19.84 -0.12
C GLU A 55 3.19 20.62 -0.53
N GLY A 56 2.06 20.30 0.09
CA GLY A 56 0.78 20.95 -0.22
C GLY A 56 -0.39 20.35 0.56
N SER A 57 -0.78 21.07 1.63
CA SER A 57 -2.04 20.98 2.38
C SER A 57 -2.48 19.62 2.93
N VAL A 58 -2.53 19.58 4.26
CA VAL A 58 -3.34 18.67 5.11
C VAL A 58 -4.54 18.11 4.35
N GLY A 59 -4.49 16.80 4.09
CA GLY A 59 -5.60 16.00 3.60
C GLY A 59 -5.61 14.69 4.38
N LEU A 60 -5.82 14.82 5.69
CA LEU A 60 -6.28 13.73 6.55
C LEU A 60 -7.62 13.25 5.99
N GLU A 61 -7.58 12.24 5.12
CA GLU A 61 -8.73 11.37 4.87
C GLU A 61 -8.24 9.94 5.07
N THR A 62 -8.25 9.57 6.35
CA THR A 62 -8.30 8.22 6.88
C THR A 62 -9.17 7.31 6.01
N THR A 63 -8.57 6.29 5.41
CA THR A 63 -9.25 5.00 5.21
C THR A 63 -8.20 3.89 5.24
N HIS A 64 -8.21 3.16 6.37
CA HIS A 64 -7.50 1.91 6.68
C HIS A 64 -5.98 1.97 6.96
N LEU A 65 -5.64 2.56 8.10
CA LEU A 65 -4.50 2.13 8.91
C LEU A 65 -4.65 0.65 9.27
N THR A 66 -3.77 -0.21 8.77
CA THR A 66 -3.49 -1.52 9.40
C THR A 66 -2.02 -1.59 9.78
N ARG A 67 -1.75 -1.21 11.03
CA ARG A 67 -0.71 -1.70 11.94
C ARG A 67 0.70 -1.92 11.34
N THR A 68 1.54 -0.91 11.46
CA THR A 68 3.01 -1.08 11.45
C THR A 68 3.46 -1.81 12.73
N PRO A 69 4.36 -2.82 12.66
CA PRO A 69 5.20 -3.17 13.80
C PRO A 69 6.26 -2.07 13.95
N GLU A 70 6.28 -1.45 15.12
CA GLU A 70 7.32 -0.52 15.55
C GLU A 70 8.69 -1.20 15.40
N LEU A 71 9.53 -0.67 14.51
CA LEU A 71 10.95 -0.99 14.53
C LEU A 71 11.60 0.00 15.49
N ASP A 72 11.61 -0.40 16.77
CA ASP A 72 12.40 0.22 17.82
C ASP A 72 13.85 0.35 17.35
N ILE A 73 14.28 1.60 17.25
CA ILE A 73 15.66 1.97 16.94
C ILE A 73 16.45 1.73 18.23
N SER A 74 17.19 0.62 18.30
CA SER A 74 18.31 0.52 19.23
C SER A 74 19.62 0.66 18.46
N SER A 75 19.92 1.89 18.06
CA SER A 75 21.29 2.32 17.76
C SER A 75 22.09 2.24 19.05
N SER A 76 22.78 1.12 19.24
CA SER A 76 23.80 0.96 20.28
C SER A 76 25.09 1.54 19.73
N LEU A 77 25.61 2.54 20.46
CA LEU A 77 26.91 3.21 20.39
C LEU A 77 28.01 2.58 19.52
#